data_AF-A0A2P5WJG5-F1
#
_entry.id   AF-A0A2P5WJG5-F1
#
_cell.length_a   1.000
_cell.length_b   1.000
_cell.length_c   1.000
_cell.angle_alpha   90.00
_cell.angle_beta   90.00
_cell.angle_gamma   90.00
#
_symmetry.space_group_name_H-M   'P 1'
#
loop_
_entity.id
_entity.type
_entity.pdbx_description
1 polymer ?
#
loop_
_entity_poly.entity_id
_entity_poly.type
_entity_poly.pdbx_seq_one_letter_code
_entity_poly.pdbx_strand_id
1 'polypeptide(L)'
;MFFSLKQQVHYKAMLLALLLVSFTLSSRPVMSLVPNQCNDQCGTIQIPFPFHLNISCPSISTAFHLSCLNSTTLYLHIGFKTYRVLDFFSDGVLVDFAGTTGCRQYNDLNAFGFTKNDHFGISGDNVLGLYDCEDSSLCKAACETNDLPGCDGNNGGSLGCCYPLSDHSIWHFGDGFSFFSKFGCRGFTSWVVSRGTNTGKRGVKLEWAIPRNISDRICANNADMVNATTIEAGVRCLCKDGFVGDGFAKCIKEGQEAYGKECDRPKHSHKKLVILAGVLAPIFILVSLFLFLCILKRPVKPGSFQLDQARYNSTLSFRKGCRTRLFSYRELDEATRAFEDSQMLVNDKNGTIHAGILSDGSHIAVQKVQCETERDLIDVLSRIELISSVVHRNLARLVGCCIESGSTLLVVYEYPANGTLEKHLQYSKGQKFVLDWYKRLRIATEIASILAYMQYEIAPPIFHHGLKLSDYVFLDVDFSVKISGLALLSSGCGDGHNNYENDVYDFGLLLLEIISGNKYTNMPTVALEKIKSGKLEEIVDPSLSYHEQPITRREQIETVADIATRCLLFGADAKIGMIDVAKELVHIAKEGNKKGPEFEETFSNSSLLQMISMSPDSIHVP
;
A
#
# COMPACT_ATOMS: atom_id res chain seq x y z
N MET A 1 -5.26 42.58 12.41
CA MET A 1 -4.99 41.63 13.51
C MET A 1 -6.09 41.56 14.57
N PHE A 2 -6.85 42.64 14.87
CA PHE A 2 -7.91 42.61 15.89
C PHE A 2 -9.29 42.07 15.44
N PHE A 3 -9.53 41.90 14.12
CA PHE A 3 -10.79 41.36 13.61
C PHE A 3 -10.85 39.82 13.56
N SER A 4 -9.71 39.13 13.62
CA SER A 4 -9.64 37.66 13.48
C SER A 4 -9.90 36.93 14.81
N LEU A 5 -9.59 37.53 15.96
CA LEU A 5 -9.79 36.88 17.26
C LEU A 5 -11.27 36.74 17.65
N LYS A 6 -12.14 37.69 17.32
CA LYS A 6 -13.59 37.56 17.62
C LYS A 6 -14.24 36.42 16.83
N GLN A 7 -13.82 36.20 15.60
CA GLN A 7 -14.37 35.14 14.75
C GLN A 7 -13.86 33.75 15.16
N GLN A 8 -12.63 33.67 15.65
CA GLN A 8 -12.05 32.44 16.16
C GLN A 8 -12.63 32.00 17.51
N VAL A 9 -13.03 32.95 18.37
CA VAL A 9 -13.72 32.66 19.64
C VAL A 9 -15.15 32.15 19.39
N HIS A 10 -15.87 32.72 18.43
CA HIS A 10 -17.21 32.22 18.05
C HIS A 10 -17.15 30.82 17.41
N TYR A 11 -16.16 30.56 16.56
CA TYR A 11 -15.96 29.23 15.97
C TYR A 11 -15.57 28.19 17.03
N LYS A 12 -14.66 28.54 17.95
CA LYS A 12 -14.28 27.65 19.06
C LYS A 12 -15.43 27.39 20.02
N ALA A 13 -16.26 28.38 20.35
CA ALA A 13 -17.43 28.20 21.21
C ALA A 13 -18.50 27.33 20.55
N MET A 14 -18.71 27.48 19.24
CA MET A 14 -19.63 26.63 18.47
C MET A 14 -19.09 25.21 18.29
N LEU A 15 -17.77 25.04 18.08
CA LEU A 15 -17.10 23.74 18.05
C LEU A 15 -17.11 23.08 19.43
N LEU A 16 -16.96 23.83 20.53
CA LEU A 16 -17.06 23.31 21.89
C LEU A 16 -18.49 22.88 22.21
N ALA A 17 -19.50 23.63 21.76
CA ALA A 17 -20.91 23.25 21.91
C ALA A 17 -21.25 22.00 21.07
N LEU A 18 -20.74 21.92 19.83
CA LEU A 18 -20.88 20.73 18.97
C LEU A 18 -20.10 19.53 19.52
N LEU A 19 -18.91 19.74 20.09
CA LEU A 19 -18.11 18.73 20.76
C LEU A 19 -18.77 18.27 22.06
N LEU A 20 -19.40 19.15 22.83
CA LEU A 20 -20.16 18.77 24.03
C LEU A 20 -21.43 17.98 23.65
N VAL A 21 -22.12 18.37 22.59
CA VAL A 21 -23.28 17.64 22.06
C VAL A 21 -22.88 16.28 21.46
N SER A 22 -21.68 16.17 20.86
CA SER A 22 -21.15 14.90 20.35
C SER A 22 -20.44 14.04 21.40
N PHE A 23 -19.88 14.62 22.47
CA PHE A 23 -19.40 13.86 23.63
C PHE A 23 -20.57 13.25 24.41
N THR A 24 -21.72 13.94 24.49
CA THR A 24 -22.96 13.34 25.02
C THR A 24 -23.57 12.29 24.08
N LEU A 25 -23.10 12.18 22.83
CA LEU A 25 -23.60 11.20 21.84
C LEU A 25 -22.59 10.10 21.49
N SER A 26 -21.33 10.17 21.96
CA SER A 26 -20.24 9.25 21.58
C SER A 26 -19.68 8.41 22.72
N SER A 27 -20.17 8.54 23.95
CA SER A 27 -20.00 7.46 24.92
C SER A 27 -20.99 6.34 24.59
N ARG A 28 -20.73 5.57 23.52
CA ARG A 28 -21.26 4.21 23.45
C ARG A 28 -20.63 3.50 24.65
N PRO A 29 -21.42 2.95 25.58
CA PRO A 29 -20.84 2.12 26.62
C PRO A 29 -20.11 0.97 25.93
N VAL A 30 -18.88 0.69 26.38
CA VAL A 30 -18.26 -0.61 26.14
C VAL A 30 -19.33 -1.64 26.47
N MET A 31 -19.70 -2.48 25.50
CA MET A 31 -20.75 -3.48 25.67
C MET A 31 -20.28 -4.43 26.78
N SER A 32 -20.74 -4.16 28.00
CA SER A 32 -20.47 -5.00 29.16
C SER A 32 -21.18 -6.32 28.89
N LEU A 33 -20.41 -7.41 28.74
CA LEU A 33 -20.96 -8.75 28.75
C LEU A 33 -21.77 -8.89 30.04
N VAL A 34 -23.08 -9.06 29.89
CA VAL A 34 -23.99 -9.17 31.04
C VAL A 34 -23.77 -10.54 31.68
N PRO A 35 -23.66 -10.63 33.02
CA PRO A 35 -23.54 -11.90 33.72
C PRO A 35 -24.62 -12.91 33.30
N ASN A 36 -24.25 -14.18 33.29
CA ASN A 36 -25.23 -15.26 33.20
C ASN A 36 -26.27 -15.16 34.33
N GLN A 37 -27.44 -15.80 34.16
CA GLN A 37 -28.53 -15.75 35.13
C GLN A 37 -28.15 -16.26 36.53
N CYS A 38 -27.06 -17.03 36.64
CA CYS A 38 -26.55 -17.59 37.89
C CYS A 38 -25.46 -16.74 38.54
N ASN A 39 -25.07 -15.64 37.88
CA ASN A 39 -24.02 -14.72 38.32
C ASN A 39 -22.71 -15.47 38.68
N ASP A 40 -22.41 -16.53 37.94
CA ASP A 40 -21.26 -17.38 38.18
C ASP A 40 -19.97 -16.59 37.92
N GLN A 41 -19.00 -16.75 38.82
CA GLN A 41 -17.68 -16.12 38.69
C GLN A 41 -16.57 -17.14 38.93
N CYS A 42 -15.53 -17.06 38.12
CA CYS A 42 -14.28 -17.79 38.33
C CYS A 42 -13.18 -16.76 38.65
N GLY A 43 -12.94 -16.54 39.94
CA GLY A 43 -12.07 -15.45 40.39
C GLY A 43 -12.69 -14.09 40.09
N THR A 44 -12.02 -13.30 39.26
CA THR A 44 -12.49 -11.99 38.80
C THR A 44 -13.24 -12.05 37.46
N ILE A 45 -13.32 -13.23 36.84
CA ILE A 45 -13.95 -13.40 35.52
C ILE A 45 -15.44 -13.65 35.70
N GLN A 46 -16.25 -12.75 35.18
CA GLN A 46 -17.71 -12.89 35.14
C GLN A 46 -18.10 -13.75 33.93
N ILE A 47 -18.90 -14.79 34.16
CA ILE A 47 -19.22 -15.77 33.13
C ILE A 47 -20.46 -15.29 32.35
N PRO A 48 -20.35 -15.07 31.03
CA PRO A 48 -21.47 -14.63 30.22
C PRO A 48 -22.39 -15.79 29.85
N PHE A 49 -23.66 -15.48 29.62
CA PHE A 49 -24.57 -16.43 28.97
C PHE A 49 -24.02 -16.85 27.58
N PRO A 50 -24.13 -18.11 27.14
CA PRO A 50 -24.86 -19.25 27.73
C PRO A 50 -24.03 -20.11 28.70
N PHE A 51 -22.80 -19.70 29.03
CA PHE A 51 -21.86 -20.49 29.82
C PHE A 51 -22.22 -20.49 31.31
N HIS A 52 -21.91 -21.59 31.99
CA HIS A 52 -22.20 -21.77 33.43
C HIS A 52 -21.20 -22.70 34.10
N LEU A 53 -21.03 -22.56 35.42
CA LEU A 53 -20.18 -23.45 36.24
C LEU A 53 -20.98 -24.51 36.99
N ASN A 54 -22.22 -24.19 37.37
CA ASN A 54 -23.04 -25.06 38.18
C ASN A 54 -24.20 -25.61 37.35
N ILE A 55 -24.31 -26.93 37.31
CA ILE A 55 -25.39 -27.69 36.64
C ILE A 55 -26.78 -27.30 37.19
N SER A 56 -26.85 -26.73 38.40
CA SER A 56 -28.08 -26.24 39.03
C SER A 56 -28.63 -24.95 38.42
N CYS A 57 -27.88 -24.31 37.52
CA CYS A 57 -28.32 -23.16 36.75
C CYS A 57 -29.34 -23.60 35.68
N PRO A 58 -30.45 -22.89 35.46
CA PRO A 58 -31.34 -23.14 34.32
C PRO A 58 -30.65 -22.74 33.02
N SER A 59 -29.68 -23.55 32.59
CA SER A 59 -28.97 -23.42 31.33
C SER A 59 -29.74 -24.15 30.24
N ILE A 60 -29.73 -23.57 29.04
CA ILE A 60 -30.44 -24.12 27.88
C ILE A 60 -29.83 -25.45 27.42
N SER A 61 -28.56 -25.72 27.75
CA SER A 61 -27.86 -26.97 27.42
C SER A 61 -26.65 -27.21 28.33
N THR A 62 -26.34 -28.48 28.60
CA THR A 62 -25.11 -28.90 29.29
C THR A 62 -23.85 -28.69 28.44
N ALA A 63 -24.00 -28.44 27.13
CA ALA A 63 -22.89 -28.17 26.23
C ALA A 63 -22.08 -26.90 26.59
N PHE A 64 -22.69 -25.96 27.32
CA PHE A 64 -22.05 -24.70 27.73
C PHE A 64 -21.43 -24.75 29.14
N HIS A 65 -21.31 -25.94 29.72
CA HIS A 65 -20.72 -26.12 31.04
C HIS A 65 -19.20 -25.87 31.02
N LEU A 66 -18.76 -25.00 31.92
CA LEU A 66 -17.35 -24.68 32.16
C LEU A 66 -16.89 -25.29 33.49
N SER A 67 -15.61 -25.64 33.58
CA SER A 67 -14.96 -25.90 34.86
C SER A 67 -13.97 -24.79 35.21
N CYS A 68 -13.95 -24.40 36.48
CA CYS A 68 -13.07 -23.39 37.01
C CYS A 68 -12.01 -24.05 37.89
N LEU A 69 -10.74 -23.95 37.49
CA LEU A 69 -9.60 -24.45 38.27
C LEU A 69 -8.88 -23.27 38.93
N ASN A 70 -8.57 -23.42 40.22
CA ASN A 70 -7.83 -22.45 41.03
C ASN A 70 -8.38 -21.01 40.98
N SER A 71 -9.70 -20.85 40.74
CA SER A 71 -10.36 -19.54 40.63
C SER A 71 -9.70 -18.58 39.61
N THR A 72 -8.99 -19.10 38.61
CA THR A 72 -8.19 -18.28 37.69
C THR A 72 -8.25 -18.78 36.24
N THR A 73 -8.45 -20.08 36.04
CA THR A 73 -8.49 -20.69 34.71
C THR A 73 -9.81 -21.38 34.45
N LEU A 74 -10.46 -20.99 33.36
CA LEU A 74 -11.70 -21.58 32.87
C LEU A 74 -11.39 -22.63 31.80
N TYR A 75 -12.13 -23.73 31.82
CA TYR A 75 -12.05 -24.79 30.85
C TYR A 75 -13.42 -25.11 30.27
N LEU A 76 -13.49 -25.20 28.94
CA LEU A 76 -14.65 -25.63 28.18
C LEU A 76 -14.46 -27.08 27.76
N HIS A 77 -15.48 -27.91 28.01
CA HIS A 77 -15.46 -29.32 27.66
C HIS A 77 -16.33 -29.55 26.42
N ILE A 78 -15.70 -30.01 25.34
CA ILE A 78 -16.40 -30.35 24.10
C ILE A 78 -16.09 -31.80 23.75
N GLY A 79 -17.06 -32.69 23.92
CA GLY A 79 -16.86 -34.13 23.82
C GLY A 79 -15.86 -34.62 24.87
N PHE A 80 -14.82 -35.32 24.43
CA PHE A 80 -13.73 -35.80 25.32
C PHE A 80 -12.55 -34.83 25.44
N LYS A 81 -12.60 -33.68 24.77
CA LYS A 81 -11.52 -32.69 24.77
C LYS A 81 -11.85 -31.53 25.70
N THR A 82 -10.81 -31.03 26.36
CA THR A 82 -10.89 -29.89 27.28
C THR A 82 -10.03 -28.75 26.75
N TYR A 83 -10.63 -27.57 26.61
CA TYR A 83 -9.97 -26.38 26.06
C TYR A 83 -9.95 -25.28 27.11
N ARG A 84 -8.80 -24.61 27.28
CA ARG A 84 -8.70 -23.46 28.17
C ARG A 84 -9.38 -22.26 27.52
N VAL A 85 -10.26 -21.57 28.24
CA VAL A 85 -10.91 -20.35 27.77
C VAL A 85 -9.98 -19.16 28.01
N LEU A 86 -9.77 -18.37 26.96
CA LEU A 86 -8.91 -17.17 26.99
C LEU A 86 -9.74 -15.88 27.07
N ASP A 87 -10.89 -15.83 26.38
CA ASP A 87 -11.74 -14.65 26.32
C ASP A 87 -13.17 -15.00 25.86
N PHE A 88 -14.12 -14.09 26.08
CA PHE A 88 -15.50 -14.22 25.64
C PHE A 88 -15.90 -13.11 24.67
N PHE A 89 -16.69 -13.49 23.67
CA PHE A 89 -17.32 -12.58 22.72
C PHE A 89 -18.84 -12.73 22.79
N SER A 90 -19.58 -11.74 22.28
CA SER A 90 -21.05 -11.80 22.23
C SER A 90 -21.59 -12.97 21.39
N ASP A 91 -20.80 -13.44 20.42
CA ASP A 91 -21.16 -14.49 19.46
C ASP A 91 -20.26 -15.74 19.58
N GLY A 92 -19.29 -15.76 20.50
CA GLY A 92 -18.27 -16.80 20.52
C GLY A 92 -17.43 -16.84 21.79
N VAL A 93 -16.54 -17.82 21.84
CA VAL A 93 -15.56 -17.99 22.92
C VAL A 93 -14.18 -18.23 22.32
N LEU A 94 -13.17 -17.55 22.86
CA LEU A 94 -11.78 -17.77 22.48
C LEU A 94 -11.19 -18.89 23.32
N VAL A 95 -10.69 -19.93 22.66
CA VAL A 95 -10.06 -21.05 23.35
C VAL A 95 -8.61 -21.26 22.93
N ASP A 96 -7.83 -21.82 23.84
CA ASP A 96 -6.47 -22.28 23.60
C ASP A 96 -6.44 -23.73 23.08
N PHE A 97 -5.26 -24.19 22.64
CA PHE A 97 -5.06 -25.52 22.10
C PHE A 97 -5.07 -26.60 23.20
N ALA A 98 -5.80 -27.70 22.97
CA ALA A 98 -5.94 -28.78 23.94
C ALA A 98 -4.59 -29.45 24.28
N GLY A 99 -4.34 -29.70 25.57
CA GLY A 99 -3.18 -30.49 26.04
C GLY A 99 -1.83 -29.78 26.01
N THR A 100 -1.80 -28.46 25.80
CA THR A 100 -0.55 -27.68 25.81
C THR A 100 -0.26 -27.11 27.21
N THR A 101 0.88 -27.48 27.79
CA THR A 101 1.36 -26.95 29.08
C THR A 101 2.46 -25.89 28.91
N GLY A 102 2.82 -25.55 27.66
CA GLY A 102 3.86 -24.58 27.32
C GLY A 102 3.61 -23.92 25.96
N CYS A 103 4.23 -22.75 25.75
CA CYS A 103 4.02 -21.93 24.57
C CYS A 103 4.68 -22.55 23.34
N ARG A 104 3.89 -23.03 22.38
CA ARG A 104 4.37 -23.59 21.12
C ARG A 104 4.10 -22.63 19.98
N GLN A 105 5.15 -22.13 19.32
CA GLN A 105 4.99 -21.19 18.23
C GLN A 105 4.15 -21.76 17.10
N TYR A 106 4.25 -23.06 16.82
CA TYR A 106 3.51 -23.75 15.76
C TYR A 106 2.82 -25.00 16.31
N ASN A 107 1.63 -25.31 15.78
CA ASN A 107 0.87 -26.50 16.11
C ASN A 107 0.73 -27.42 14.90
N ASP A 108 0.72 -28.74 15.12
CA ASP A 108 0.31 -29.72 14.09
C ASP A 108 -1.13 -29.44 13.65
N LEU A 109 -1.45 -29.65 12.37
CA LEU A 109 -2.81 -29.44 11.85
C LEU A 109 -3.90 -30.24 12.60
N ASN A 110 -3.54 -31.35 13.25
CA ASN A 110 -4.44 -32.18 14.05
C ASN A 110 -4.52 -31.76 15.52
N ALA A 111 -3.70 -30.79 15.96
CA ALA A 111 -3.70 -30.29 17.33
C ALA A 111 -5.06 -29.70 17.75
N PHE A 112 -5.83 -29.20 16.78
CA PHE A 112 -7.20 -28.74 16.97
C PHE A 112 -8.17 -29.60 16.14
N GLY A 113 -8.27 -30.88 16.48
CA GLY A 113 -9.22 -31.80 15.83
C GLY A 113 -10.67 -31.62 16.28
N PHE A 114 -11.20 -30.39 16.21
CA PHE A 114 -12.62 -30.07 16.35
C PHE A 114 -13.15 -29.64 14.98
N THR A 115 -14.26 -30.22 14.52
CA THR A 115 -14.86 -29.90 13.22
C THR A 115 -16.08 -29.01 13.40
N LYS A 116 -17.13 -29.53 14.03
CA LYS A 116 -18.37 -28.84 14.38
C LYS A 116 -19.23 -29.75 15.25
N ASN A 117 -20.09 -29.17 16.09
CA ASN A 117 -21.21 -29.87 16.71
C ASN A 117 -22.47 -28.98 16.69
N ASP A 118 -23.55 -29.44 17.32
CA ASP A 118 -24.83 -28.72 17.33
C ASP A 118 -24.79 -27.37 18.09
N HIS A 119 -23.72 -27.10 18.84
CA HIS A 119 -23.61 -25.95 19.75
C HIS A 119 -22.41 -25.04 19.45
N PHE A 120 -21.37 -25.56 18.78
CA PHE A 120 -20.10 -24.88 18.53
C PHE A 120 -19.62 -25.14 17.10
N GLY A 121 -19.05 -24.11 16.48
CA GLY A 121 -18.38 -24.18 15.19
C GLY A 121 -17.14 -23.29 15.16
N ILE A 122 -16.16 -23.61 14.32
CA ILE A 122 -14.99 -22.73 14.13
C ILE A 122 -15.46 -21.45 13.45
N SER A 123 -15.22 -20.29 14.08
CA SER A 123 -15.64 -18.99 13.56
C SER A 123 -14.83 -18.58 12.33
N GLY A 124 -15.48 -17.94 11.36
CA GLY A 124 -14.80 -17.32 10.20
C GLY A 124 -13.91 -16.12 10.57
N ASP A 125 -14.02 -15.59 11.78
CA ASP A 125 -13.18 -14.48 12.27
C ASP A 125 -11.73 -14.89 12.57
N ASN A 126 -11.43 -16.20 12.52
CA ASN A 126 -10.07 -16.68 12.73
C ASN A 126 -9.20 -16.43 11.51
N VAL A 127 -7.97 -16.02 11.77
CA VAL A 127 -6.91 -15.85 10.77
C VAL A 127 -5.84 -16.88 11.05
N LEU A 128 -5.54 -17.71 10.05
CA LEU A 128 -4.56 -18.79 10.18
C LEU A 128 -3.22 -18.40 9.60
N GLY A 129 -2.15 -18.68 10.34
CA GLY A 129 -0.81 -18.79 9.81
C GLY A 129 -0.49 -20.21 9.47
N LEU A 130 -0.14 -20.50 8.22
CA LEU A 130 0.16 -21.85 7.75
C LEU A 130 1.67 -22.01 7.55
N TYR A 131 2.21 -23.18 7.87
CA TYR A 131 3.65 -23.44 7.81
C TYR A 131 3.98 -24.66 6.97
N ASP A 132 5.10 -24.54 6.25
CA ASP A 132 5.66 -25.58 5.40
C ASP A 132 4.62 -26.12 4.41
N CYS A 133 3.96 -25.22 3.70
CA CYS A 133 2.99 -25.55 2.65
C CYS A 133 3.70 -25.66 1.31
N GLU A 134 3.37 -26.69 0.53
CA GLU A 134 3.91 -26.88 -0.82
C GLU A 134 3.21 -25.98 -1.84
N ASP A 135 1.93 -25.67 -1.61
CA ASP A 135 1.12 -24.81 -2.48
C ASP A 135 1.00 -23.38 -1.91
N SER A 136 1.69 -22.43 -2.56
CA SER A 136 1.68 -21.01 -2.18
C SER A 136 0.40 -20.27 -2.58
N SER A 137 -0.50 -20.87 -3.36
CA SER A 137 -1.78 -20.24 -3.75
C SER A 137 -2.74 -20.05 -2.57
N LEU A 138 -2.51 -20.75 -1.47
CA LEU A 138 -3.22 -20.58 -0.20
C LEU A 138 -2.94 -19.22 0.45
N CYS A 139 -1.79 -18.62 0.21
CA CYS A 139 -1.33 -17.47 1.00
C CYS A 139 -1.98 -16.17 0.49
N LYS A 140 -2.65 -15.45 1.39
CA LYS A 140 -3.31 -14.17 1.13
C LYS A 140 -2.53 -13.01 1.77
N ALA A 141 -2.31 -11.94 1.01
CA ALA A 141 -1.60 -10.74 1.45
C ALA A 141 -2.34 -9.93 2.54
N ALA A 142 -3.63 -10.19 2.79
CA ALA A 142 -4.46 -9.42 3.70
C ALA A 142 -4.00 -9.43 5.18
N CYS A 143 -3.13 -10.38 5.56
CA CYS A 143 -2.67 -10.52 6.94
C CYS A 143 -1.46 -9.68 7.32
N GLU A 144 -0.74 -9.10 6.35
CA GLU A 144 0.50 -8.32 6.58
C GLU A 144 0.26 -7.03 7.38
N THR A 145 -1.00 -6.58 7.48
CA THR A 145 -1.39 -5.35 8.18
C THR A 145 -1.74 -5.53 9.66
N ASN A 146 -1.84 -6.79 10.12
CA ASN A 146 -2.23 -7.12 11.50
C ASN A 146 -1.00 -7.42 12.35
N ASP A 147 -0.95 -6.83 13.54
CA ASP A 147 0.01 -7.18 14.59
C ASP A 147 -0.45 -8.49 15.25
N LEU A 148 0.20 -9.58 14.86
CA LEU A 148 -0.08 -10.94 15.31
C LEU A 148 1.05 -11.40 16.24
N PRO A 149 0.95 -11.16 17.56
CA PRO A 149 2.03 -11.45 18.47
C PRO A 149 2.33 -12.95 18.51
N GLY A 150 3.61 -13.25 18.66
CA GLY A 150 4.10 -14.60 18.90
C GLY A 150 3.70 -15.11 20.29
N CYS A 151 4.08 -16.34 20.57
CA CYS A 151 3.83 -17.04 21.82
C CYS A 151 4.30 -16.29 23.09
N ASP A 152 5.40 -15.54 22.97
CA ASP A 152 6.03 -14.85 24.11
C ASP A 152 5.60 -13.38 24.23
N GLY A 153 4.60 -12.94 23.46
CA GLY A 153 4.12 -11.55 23.46
C GLY A 153 5.01 -10.55 22.70
N ASN A 154 6.15 -11.00 22.16
CA ASN A 154 6.95 -10.23 21.21
C ASN A 154 6.38 -10.33 19.79
N ASN A 155 6.69 -9.32 18.95
CA ASN A 155 6.29 -9.27 17.53
C ASN A 155 6.53 -10.63 16.86
N GLY A 156 5.44 -11.32 16.52
CA GLY A 156 5.50 -12.55 15.76
C GLY A 156 6.17 -12.27 14.43
N GLY A 157 7.15 -13.07 14.05
CA GLY A 157 7.81 -12.94 12.75
C GLY A 157 6.79 -12.93 11.61
N SER A 158 7.15 -12.26 10.51
CA SER A 158 6.36 -12.20 9.27
C SER A 158 5.80 -13.57 8.92
N LEU A 159 4.48 -13.70 8.92
CA LEU A 159 3.81 -14.92 8.49
C LEU A 159 4.07 -15.12 7.00
N GLY A 160 4.94 -16.07 6.65
CA GLY A 160 5.24 -16.38 5.25
C GLY A 160 4.02 -16.84 4.46
N CYS A 161 3.02 -17.43 5.14
CA CYS A 161 1.74 -17.79 4.53
C CYS A 161 0.59 -17.57 5.52
N CYS A 162 -0.44 -16.81 5.10
CA CYS A 162 -1.61 -16.55 5.91
C CYS A 162 -2.92 -16.79 5.14
N TYR A 163 -3.94 -17.30 5.83
CA TYR A 163 -5.26 -17.55 5.28
C TYR A 163 -6.36 -17.08 6.26
N PRO A 164 -7.15 -16.04 5.94
CA PRO A 164 -8.31 -15.66 6.73
C PRO A 164 -9.49 -16.60 6.45
N LEU A 165 -10.10 -17.18 7.50
CA LEU A 165 -11.20 -18.12 7.32
C LEU A 165 -12.47 -17.48 6.75
N SER A 166 -12.58 -16.16 6.81
CA SER A 166 -13.65 -15.38 6.18
C SER A 166 -13.58 -15.35 4.65
N ASP A 167 -12.46 -15.78 4.03
CA ASP A 167 -12.29 -15.78 2.56
C ASP A 167 -13.16 -16.84 1.89
N HIS A 168 -13.41 -17.96 2.56
CA HIS A 168 -14.24 -19.08 2.09
C HIS A 168 -13.87 -19.67 0.72
N SER A 169 -12.71 -19.36 0.13
CA SER A 169 -12.35 -19.87 -1.19
C SER A 169 -12.03 -21.36 -1.20
N ILE A 170 -11.42 -21.85 -0.11
CA ILE A 170 -10.86 -23.20 0.00
C ILE A 170 -11.38 -23.90 1.25
N TRP A 171 -11.39 -23.20 2.40
CA TRP A 171 -11.94 -23.70 3.67
C TRP A 171 -13.39 -23.26 3.86
N HIS A 172 -14.27 -24.18 4.27
CA HIS A 172 -15.69 -23.93 4.50
C HIS A 172 -16.11 -24.25 5.93
N PHE A 173 -17.26 -23.72 6.35
CA PHE A 173 -17.80 -24.00 7.68
C PHE A 173 -18.04 -25.50 7.89
N GLY A 174 -17.43 -26.06 8.94
CA GLY A 174 -17.47 -27.48 9.26
C GLY A 174 -16.17 -28.23 8.91
N ASP A 175 -15.31 -27.64 8.08
CA ASP A 175 -13.97 -28.17 7.83
C ASP A 175 -13.07 -27.96 9.06
N GLY A 176 -12.29 -28.97 9.42
CA GLY A 176 -11.22 -28.84 10.41
C GLY A 176 -9.95 -28.23 9.81
N PHE A 177 -8.99 -27.83 10.64
CA PHE A 177 -7.70 -27.32 10.14
C PHE A 177 -6.83 -28.39 9.47
N SER A 178 -7.10 -29.68 9.72
CA SER A 178 -6.49 -30.78 8.99
C SER A 178 -6.76 -30.74 7.48
N PHE A 179 -7.77 -29.99 7.03
CA PHE A 179 -8.06 -29.78 5.61
C PHE A 179 -6.85 -29.20 4.84
N PHE A 180 -6.04 -28.35 5.48
CA PHE A 180 -4.88 -27.72 4.85
C PHE A 180 -3.73 -28.71 4.56
N SER A 181 -3.77 -29.93 5.11
CA SER A 181 -2.77 -30.98 4.79
C SER A 181 -2.79 -31.37 3.31
N LYS A 182 -3.91 -31.17 2.62
CA LYS A 182 -4.05 -31.42 1.16
C LYS A 182 -3.15 -30.52 0.31
N PHE A 183 -2.70 -29.41 0.87
CA PHE A 183 -1.84 -28.42 0.21
C PHE A 183 -0.39 -28.50 0.70
N GLY A 184 -0.02 -29.61 1.34
CA GLY A 184 1.33 -29.88 1.86
C GLY A 184 1.63 -29.21 3.20
N CYS A 185 0.74 -28.39 3.75
CA CYS A 185 0.98 -27.69 5.01
C CYS A 185 1.20 -28.69 6.17
N ARG A 186 2.21 -28.45 7.00
CA ARG A 186 2.52 -29.31 8.17
C ARG A 186 1.96 -28.79 9.49
N GLY A 187 1.74 -27.48 9.60
CA GLY A 187 1.30 -26.89 10.85
C GLY A 187 0.62 -25.54 10.69
N PHE A 188 0.06 -25.06 11.79
CA PHE A 188 -0.66 -23.79 11.81
C PHE A 188 -0.57 -23.05 13.15
N THR A 189 -0.97 -21.78 13.08
CA THR A 189 -1.24 -20.86 14.19
C THR A 189 -2.55 -20.13 13.93
N SER A 190 -3.27 -19.75 14.97
CA SER A 190 -4.57 -19.05 14.84
C SER A 190 -4.62 -17.81 15.71
N TRP A 191 -5.19 -16.75 15.16
CA TRP A 191 -5.51 -15.51 15.86
C TRP A 191 -6.89 -14.99 15.50
N VAL A 192 -7.41 -14.12 16.35
CA VAL A 192 -8.67 -13.42 16.16
C VAL A 192 -8.39 -11.93 16.19
N VAL A 193 -8.65 -11.24 15.08
CA VAL A 193 -8.45 -9.79 14.97
C VAL A 193 -9.76 -9.09 15.29
N SER A 194 -9.78 -8.24 16.33
CA SER A 194 -11.00 -7.56 16.75
C SER A 194 -11.34 -6.41 15.80
N ARG A 195 -12.62 -6.27 15.42
CA ARG A 195 -13.08 -5.22 14.51
C ARG A 195 -12.75 -3.83 15.05
N GLY A 196 -12.01 -3.04 14.26
CA GLY A 196 -11.54 -1.70 14.64
C GLY A 196 -10.18 -1.65 15.32
N THR A 197 -9.50 -2.79 15.48
CA THR A 197 -8.12 -2.89 15.98
C THR A 197 -7.28 -3.71 15.01
N ASN A 198 -5.98 -3.44 14.94
CA ASN A 198 -5.05 -4.22 14.10
C ASN A 198 -4.31 -5.29 14.91
N THR A 199 -4.68 -5.52 16.18
CA THR A 199 -4.01 -6.47 17.08
C THR A 199 -4.79 -7.78 17.17
N GLY A 200 -4.14 -8.89 16.84
CA GLY A 200 -4.73 -10.22 16.97
C GLY A 200 -4.55 -10.83 18.36
N LYS A 201 -5.60 -11.45 18.90
CA LYS A 201 -5.50 -12.32 20.08
C LYS A 201 -5.24 -13.75 19.62
N ARG A 202 -4.16 -14.35 20.11
CA ARG A 202 -3.81 -15.75 19.79
C ARG A 202 -4.85 -16.70 20.39
N GLY A 203 -5.29 -17.67 19.60
CA GLY A 203 -6.28 -18.67 19.97
C GLY A 203 -7.23 -19.01 18.83
N VAL A 204 -8.17 -19.91 19.09
CA VAL A 204 -9.22 -20.28 18.15
C VAL A 204 -10.55 -19.79 18.69
N LYS A 205 -11.20 -18.85 18.00
CA LYS A 205 -12.58 -18.43 18.31
C LYS A 205 -13.55 -19.49 17.80
N LEU A 206 -14.35 -20.02 18.71
CA LEU A 206 -15.51 -20.83 18.41
C LEU A 206 -16.74 -19.94 18.44
N GLU A 207 -17.55 -19.99 17.39
CA GLU A 207 -18.91 -19.44 17.43
C GLU A 207 -19.81 -20.44 18.17
N TRP A 208 -20.71 -19.94 19.01
CA TRP A 208 -21.70 -20.77 19.69
C TRP A 208 -23.11 -20.51 19.16
N ALA A 209 -23.98 -21.51 19.26
CA ALA A 209 -25.40 -21.36 18.93
C ALA A 209 -26.26 -22.36 19.70
N ILE A 210 -27.57 -22.11 19.74
CA ILE A 210 -28.54 -23.01 20.31
C ILE A 210 -29.34 -23.66 19.19
N PRO A 211 -29.53 -24.99 19.16
CA PRO A 211 -30.36 -25.64 18.16
C PRO A 211 -31.80 -25.11 18.17
N ARG A 212 -32.32 -24.76 17.00
CA ARG A 212 -33.69 -24.21 16.82
C ARG A 212 -34.81 -25.12 17.33
N ASN A 213 -34.56 -26.42 17.49
CA ASN A 213 -35.56 -27.40 17.93
C ASN A 213 -35.89 -27.33 19.45
N ILE A 214 -35.25 -26.41 20.18
CA ILE A 214 -35.43 -26.22 21.62
C ILE A 214 -36.38 -25.02 21.87
N SER A 215 -37.69 -25.24 21.66
CA SER A 215 -38.87 -24.43 22.07
C SER A 215 -39.14 -23.04 21.42
N ASP A 216 -40.43 -22.68 21.32
CA ASP A 216 -40.98 -21.53 20.54
C ASP A 216 -40.71 -20.11 21.10
N ARG A 217 -40.01 -19.95 22.22
CA ARG A 217 -39.63 -18.63 22.77
C ARG A 217 -38.23 -18.66 23.40
N ILE A 218 -37.21 -18.66 22.54
CA ILE A 218 -35.81 -18.69 22.95
C ILE A 218 -35.32 -17.31 23.43
N CYS A 219 -35.84 -16.23 22.83
CA CYS A 219 -35.34 -14.87 23.07
C CYS A 219 -36.17 -14.10 24.10
N ALA A 220 -35.49 -13.24 24.86
CA ALA A 220 -36.12 -12.34 25.81
C ALA A 220 -37.00 -11.29 25.10
N ASN A 221 -37.89 -10.65 25.86
CA ASN A 221 -38.65 -9.52 25.35
C ASN A 221 -37.69 -8.42 24.86
N ASN A 222 -38.00 -7.85 23.69
CA ASN A 222 -37.15 -6.87 23.00
C ASN A 222 -35.80 -7.44 22.48
N ALA A 223 -35.72 -8.75 22.26
CA ALA A 223 -34.67 -9.38 21.47
C ALA A 223 -35.23 -10.00 20.18
N ASP A 224 -34.40 -10.02 19.14
CA ASP A 224 -34.65 -10.68 17.87
C ASP A 224 -33.80 -11.94 17.75
N MET A 225 -34.38 -12.98 17.15
CA MET A 225 -33.69 -14.22 16.84
C MET A 225 -32.81 -14.01 15.61
N VAL A 226 -31.52 -14.31 15.74
CA VAL A 226 -30.54 -14.24 14.66
C VAL A 226 -29.94 -15.62 14.41
N ASN A 227 -29.77 -16.01 13.15
CA ASN A 227 -29.17 -17.29 12.82
C ASN A 227 -27.65 -17.24 13.07
N ALA A 228 -27.10 -18.35 13.56
CA ALA A 228 -25.65 -18.53 13.65
C ALA A 228 -25.06 -18.75 12.26
N THR A 229 -23.81 -18.34 12.07
CA THR A 229 -23.13 -18.42 10.75
C THR A 229 -22.55 -19.80 10.49
N THR A 230 -21.91 -20.40 11.49
CA THR A 230 -21.17 -21.67 11.36
C THR A 230 -22.02 -22.91 11.66
N ILE A 231 -23.07 -22.76 12.50
CA ILE A 231 -23.89 -23.86 13.00
C ILE A 231 -25.22 -23.88 12.24
N GLU A 232 -25.49 -25.00 11.57
CA GLU A 232 -26.68 -25.15 10.74
C GLU A 232 -27.90 -25.29 11.65
N ALA A 233 -28.96 -24.53 11.37
CA ALA A 233 -30.14 -24.40 12.25
C ALA A 233 -29.82 -23.96 13.69
N GLY A 234 -28.64 -23.38 13.94
CA GLY A 234 -28.28 -22.73 15.20
C GLY A 234 -28.84 -21.30 15.25
N VAL A 235 -29.39 -20.91 16.40
CA VAL A 235 -29.94 -19.57 16.62
C VAL A 235 -29.31 -18.90 17.83
N ARG A 236 -29.28 -17.57 17.80
CA ARG A 236 -28.88 -16.66 18.87
C ARG A 236 -29.94 -15.58 19.06
N CYS A 237 -29.90 -14.86 20.17
CA CYS A 237 -30.80 -13.74 20.45
C CYS A 237 -30.00 -12.46 20.60
N LEU A 238 -30.42 -11.40 19.91
CA LEU A 238 -29.79 -10.09 19.94
C LEU A 238 -30.81 -9.05 20.40
N CYS A 239 -30.45 -8.17 21.34
CA CYS A 239 -31.33 -7.09 21.75
C CYS A 239 -31.63 -6.11 20.60
N LYS A 240 -32.87 -5.66 20.51
CA LYS A 240 -33.31 -4.64 19.54
C LYS A 240 -32.57 -3.33 19.75
N ASP A 241 -32.50 -2.52 18.70
CA ASP A 241 -31.87 -1.20 18.75
C ASP A 241 -32.40 -0.36 19.93
N GLY A 242 -31.45 0.13 20.74
CA GLY A 242 -31.74 0.90 21.95
C GLY A 242 -31.96 0.06 23.22
N PHE A 243 -31.81 -1.27 23.16
CA PHE A 243 -31.77 -2.15 24.32
C PHE A 243 -30.38 -2.81 24.45
N VAL A 244 -29.92 -2.96 25.68
CA VAL A 244 -28.64 -3.61 26.03
C VAL A 244 -28.93 -4.78 26.97
N GLY A 245 -28.30 -5.92 26.74
CA GLY A 245 -28.63 -7.15 27.44
C GLY A 245 -28.01 -8.39 26.81
N ASP A 246 -28.30 -9.56 27.38
CA ASP A 246 -27.82 -10.86 26.89
C ASP A 246 -28.72 -11.48 25.81
N GLY A 247 -29.82 -10.82 25.43
CA GLY A 247 -30.74 -11.27 24.36
C GLY A 247 -31.63 -12.45 24.75
N PHE A 248 -31.17 -13.34 25.64
CA PHE A 248 -31.88 -14.55 26.07
C PHE A 248 -32.59 -14.40 27.41
N ALA A 249 -32.02 -13.67 28.36
CA ALA A 249 -32.64 -13.42 29.66
C ALA A 249 -33.37 -12.09 29.67
N LYS A 250 -32.68 -11.01 29.27
CA LYS A 250 -33.21 -9.65 29.45
C LYS A 250 -32.53 -8.64 28.54
N CYS A 251 -33.33 -7.84 27.86
CA CYS A 251 -32.90 -6.64 27.14
C CYS A 251 -33.46 -5.41 27.85
N ILE A 252 -32.59 -4.51 28.30
CA ILE A 252 -32.96 -3.33 29.08
C ILE A 252 -32.66 -2.08 28.26
N LYS A 253 -33.64 -1.18 28.16
CA LYS A 253 -33.46 0.18 27.64
C LYS A 253 -33.20 1.09 28.82
N GLU A 254 -32.13 1.89 28.75
CA GLU A 254 -31.66 2.83 29.78
C GLU A 254 -32.65 3.11 30.94
N GLY A 255 -32.49 2.38 32.05
CA GLY A 255 -32.79 2.92 33.38
C GLY A 255 -34.10 2.59 34.11
N GLN A 256 -35.07 1.82 33.59
CA GLN A 256 -36.12 1.20 34.45
C GLN A 256 -36.99 0.18 33.70
N GLU A 257 -37.24 -0.96 34.35
CA GLU A 257 -38.26 -1.93 33.94
C GLU A 257 -39.65 -1.34 34.17
N ALA A 258 -40.54 -1.41 33.17
CA ALA A 258 -41.95 -1.12 33.36
C ALA A 258 -42.78 -2.36 32.99
N TYR A 259 -42.96 -3.23 33.99
CA TYR A 259 -44.19 -4.00 34.12
C TYR A 259 -45.32 -3.04 34.53
N GLY A 260 -46.51 -3.18 33.94
CA GLY A 260 -47.75 -2.76 34.62
C GLY A 260 -48.60 -1.71 33.90
N LYS A 261 -49.86 -2.13 33.67
CA LYS A 261 -51.05 -1.48 33.08
C LYS A 261 -51.36 -0.02 33.48
N GLU A 262 -52.09 0.61 32.56
CA GLU A 262 -53.11 1.66 32.72
C GLU A 262 -52.68 3.01 33.34
N CYS A 263 -52.96 4.10 32.63
CA CYS A 263 -53.99 5.05 33.08
C CYS A 263 -54.31 6.09 31.99
N ASP A 264 -55.61 6.17 31.70
CA ASP A 264 -56.26 7.26 31.01
C ASP A 264 -56.12 8.61 31.75
N ARG A 265 -56.24 9.68 30.97
CA ARG A 265 -56.09 11.12 31.33
C ARG A 265 -57.24 11.63 32.26
N PRO A 266 -57.42 12.96 32.53
CA PRO A 266 -56.61 14.17 32.28
C PRO A 266 -56.61 15.24 33.43
N LYS A 267 -55.65 16.19 33.42
CA LYS A 267 -55.89 17.66 33.23
C LYS A 267 -54.70 18.56 33.62
N HIS A 268 -54.28 19.34 32.63
CA HIS A 268 -53.96 20.78 32.64
C HIS A 268 -53.11 21.39 33.78
N SER A 269 -51.83 21.62 33.50
CA SER A 269 -51.18 22.94 33.75
C SER A 269 -49.88 23.24 32.97
N HIS A 270 -49.45 22.44 31.98
CA HIS A 270 -48.16 22.68 31.29
C HIS A 270 -48.23 23.08 29.81
N LYS A 271 -49.44 23.28 29.25
CA LYS A 271 -49.62 23.51 27.80
C LYS A 271 -49.16 24.88 27.28
N LYS A 272 -48.94 25.89 28.13
CA LYS A 272 -48.47 27.21 27.64
C LYS A 272 -46.98 27.25 27.32
N LEU A 273 -46.14 26.42 27.96
CA LEU A 273 -44.70 26.39 27.67
C LEU A 273 -44.37 25.54 26.43
N VAL A 274 -45.12 24.46 26.21
CA VAL A 274 -44.89 23.53 25.08
C VAL A 274 -45.35 24.15 23.75
N ILE A 275 -46.41 24.97 23.73
CA ILE A 275 -46.85 25.66 22.51
C ILE A 275 -45.86 26.76 22.12
N LEU A 276 -45.24 27.45 23.09
CA LEU A 276 -44.24 28.46 22.80
C LEU A 276 -42.95 27.83 22.25
N ALA A 277 -42.53 26.69 22.79
CA ALA A 277 -41.38 25.93 22.28
C ALA A 277 -41.67 25.27 20.92
N GLY A 278 -42.88 24.76 20.70
CA GLY A 278 -43.30 24.11 19.46
C GLY A 278 -43.48 25.05 18.27
N VAL A 279 -43.66 26.36 18.50
CA VAL A 279 -43.77 27.37 17.45
C VAL A 279 -42.44 28.13 17.25
N LEU A 280 -41.72 28.44 18.34
CA LEU A 280 -40.44 29.14 18.24
C LEU A 280 -39.33 28.25 17.67
N ALA A 281 -39.28 26.96 18.01
CA ALA A 281 -38.27 26.04 17.49
C ALA A 281 -38.30 25.90 15.95
N PRO A 282 -39.45 25.64 15.30
CA PRO A 282 -39.49 25.55 13.84
C PRO A 282 -39.23 26.90 13.17
N ILE A 283 -39.65 28.03 13.77
CA ILE A 283 -39.31 29.36 13.24
C ILE A 283 -37.80 29.60 13.31
N PHE A 284 -37.14 29.20 14.41
CA PHE A 284 -35.69 29.34 14.55
C PHE A 284 -34.92 28.42 13.60
N ILE A 285 -35.43 27.21 13.36
CA ILE A 285 -34.88 26.27 12.38
C ILE A 285 -35.06 26.81 10.97
N LEU A 286 -36.24 27.34 10.62
CA LEU A 286 -36.51 27.92 9.30
C LEU A 286 -35.70 29.20 9.05
N VAL A 287 -35.53 30.06 10.06
CA VAL A 287 -34.69 31.26 9.98
C VAL A 287 -33.21 30.88 9.87
N SER A 288 -32.76 29.87 10.62
CA SER A 288 -31.39 29.35 10.49
C SER A 288 -31.15 28.69 9.14
N LEU A 289 -32.12 27.94 8.61
CA LEU A 289 -32.06 27.33 7.28
C LEU A 289 -32.10 28.39 6.18
N PHE A 290 -32.90 29.45 6.35
CA PHE A 290 -32.97 30.56 5.40
C PHE A 290 -31.68 31.39 5.42
N LEU A 291 -31.11 31.71 6.59
CA LEU A 291 -29.80 32.34 6.71
C LEU A 291 -28.70 31.46 6.12
N PHE A 292 -28.73 30.16 6.37
CA PHE A 292 -27.82 29.18 5.78
C PHE A 292 -27.96 29.14 4.25
N LEU A 293 -29.19 29.13 3.72
CA LEU A 293 -29.46 29.18 2.28
C LEU A 293 -29.10 30.54 1.67
N CYS A 294 -29.20 31.65 2.40
CA CYS A 294 -28.71 32.96 1.97
C CYS A 294 -27.18 33.04 1.99
N ILE A 295 -26.51 32.33 2.90
CA ILE A 295 -25.05 32.17 2.90
C ILE A 295 -24.61 31.26 1.75
N LEU A 296 -25.39 30.20 1.43
CA LEU A 296 -25.15 29.32 0.27
C LEU A 296 -25.51 29.95 -1.08
N LYS A 297 -26.49 30.87 -1.11
CA LYS A 297 -26.88 31.64 -2.31
C LYS A 297 -26.20 33.00 -2.41
N ARG A 298 -25.31 33.36 -1.48
CA ARG A 298 -24.36 34.42 -1.77
C ARG A 298 -23.56 33.92 -2.98
N PRO A 299 -23.55 34.66 -4.09
CA PRO A 299 -22.71 34.31 -5.23
C PRO A 299 -21.26 34.52 -4.80
N VAL A 300 -20.71 33.53 -4.11
CA VAL A 300 -19.28 33.33 -4.02
C VAL A 300 -18.89 32.87 -5.42
N LYS A 301 -18.06 33.69 -6.06
CA LYS A 301 -17.40 33.35 -7.34
C LYS A 301 -16.90 31.89 -7.24
N PRO A 302 -17.14 31.06 -8.26
CA PRO A 302 -16.95 29.62 -8.13
C PRO A 302 -15.48 29.29 -7.86
N GLY A 303 -15.21 28.53 -6.79
CA GLY A 303 -13.91 27.90 -6.54
C GLY A 303 -13.61 27.65 -5.06
N SER A 304 -13.47 26.36 -4.68
CA SER A 304 -12.43 25.79 -3.77
C SER A 304 -12.86 24.81 -2.65
N PHE A 305 -14.10 24.74 -2.17
CA PHE A 305 -14.34 24.05 -0.88
C PHE A 305 -14.53 22.51 -0.89
N GLN A 306 -14.79 21.87 -2.04
CA GLN A 306 -14.85 20.38 -2.11
C GLN A 306 -13.47 19.72 -2.30
N LEU A 307 -12.44 20.50 -2.63
CA LEU A 307 -11.09 20.01 -2.93
C LEU A 307 -10.28 19.71 -1.65
N ASP A 308 -10.60 20.37 -0.53
CA ASP A 308 -9.74 20.35 0.66
C ASP A 308 -9.87 19.09 1.53
N GLN A 309 -11.03 18.40 1.52
CA GLN A 309 -11.23 17.19 2.33
C GLN A 309 -10.59 15.94 1.69
N ALA A 310 -10.59 15.84 0.36
CA ALA A 310 -9.84 14.84 -0.38
C ALA A 310 -8.33 15.12 -0.34
N ARG A 311 -7.93 16.40 -0.42
CA ARG A 311 -6.54 16.88 -0.27
C ARG A 311 -5.94 16.54 1.10
N TYR A 312 -6.69 16.62 2.19
CA TYR A 312 -6.17 16.28 3.52
C TYR A 312 -5.88 14.78 3.66
N ASN A 313 -6.76 13.92 3.14
CA ASN A 313 -6.58 12.47 3.18
C ASN A 313 -5.45 11.98 2.26
N SER A 314 -5.29 12.59 1.08
CA SER A 314 -4.17 12.32 0.17
C SER A 314 -2.83 12.87 0.71
N THR A 315 -2.82 14.01 1.40
CA THR A 315 -1.62 14.53 2.08
C THR A 315 -1.23 13.64 3.28
N LEU A 316 -2.21 13.05 3.97
CA LEU A 316 -1.99 12.16 5.12
C LEU A 316 -1.52 10.76 4.72
N SER A 317 -2.05 10.19 3.62
CA SER A 317 -1.52 8.94 3.03
C SER A 317 -0.13 9.17 2.42
N PHE A 318 0.12 10.34 1.83
CA PHE A 318 1.42 10.70 1.25
C PHE A 318 2.56 10.80 2.27
N ARG A 319 2.29 11.26 3.50
CA ARG A 319 3.29 11.26 4.58
C ARG A 319 3.82 9.86 4.92
N LYS A 320 3.09 8.80 4.54
CA LYS A 320 3.56 7.41 4.64
C LYS A 320 4.38 6.98 3.41
N GLY A 321 4.05 7.46 2.20
CA GLY A 321 4.71 7.03 0.96
C GLY A 321 5.95 7.83 0.55
N CYS A 322 6.05 9.11 0.92
CA CYS A 322 7.25 9.91 0.67
C CYS A 322 8.11 9.97 1.93
N ARG A 323 9.12 9.10 2.04
CA ARG A 323 10.12 9.15 3.14
C ARG A 323 11.07 10.36 3.05
N THR A 324 10.94 11.19 2.01
CA THR A 324 11.85 12.28 1.67
C THR A 324 11.27 13.65 2.06
N ARG A 325 12.01 14.74 1.80
CA ARG A 325 11.67 16.08 2.31
C ARG A 325 10.45 16.69 1.59
N LEU A 326 9.49 17.21 2.36
CA LEU A 326 8.40 18.02 1.80
C LEU A 326 8.87 19.47 1.65
N PHE A 327 8.99 19.92 0.41
CA PHE A 327 9.34 21.30 0.06
C PHE A 327 8.09 22.17 0.01
N SER A 328 8.25 23.46 0.31
CA SER A 328 7.22 24.45 0.00
C SER A 328 7.37 24.94 -1.44
N TYR A 329 6.26 25.29 -2.09
CA TYR A 329 6.32 25.83 -3.46
C TYR A 329 7.24 27.04 -3.53
N ARG A 330 7.12 27.96 -2.57
CA ARG A 330 7.94 29.16 -2.48
C ARG A 330 9.44 28.83 -2.41
N GLU A 331 9.83 27.78 -1.71
CA GLU A 331 11.23 27.37 -1.63
C GLU A 331 11.76 26.92 -3.00
N LEU A 332 10.97 26.15 -3.76
CA LEU A 332 11.36 25.70 -5.10
C LEU A 332 11.26 26.82 -6.14
N ASP A 333 10.30 27.74 -5.98
CA ASP A 333 10.15 28.93 -6.80
C ASP A 333 11.37 29.85 -6.65
N GLU A 334 11.80 30.12 -5.40
CA GLU A 334 13.03 30.88 -5.14
C GLU A 334 14.28 30.14 -5.67
N ALA A 335 14.36 28.81 -5.47
CA ALA A 335 15.50 28.00 -5.92
C ALA A 335 15.65 27.93 -7.44
N THR A 336 14.55 27.93 -8.18
CA THR A 336 14.50 27.85 -9.66
C THR A 336 14.38 29.21 -10.34
N ARG A 337 14.42 30.31 -9.57
CA ARG A 337 14.20 31.68 -10.05
C ARG A 337 12.86 31.86 -10.78
N ALA A 338 11.79 31.42 -10.14
CA ALA A 338 10.43 31.40 -10.67
C ALA A 338 10.27 30.56 -11.95
N PHE A 339 10.96 29.41 -12.00
CA PHE A 339 10.96 28.49 -13.15
C PHE A 339 11.30 29.19 -14.48
N GLU A 340 12.30 30.07 -14.45
CA GLU A 340 12.74 30.82 -15.63
C GLU A 340 13.24 29.87 -16.73
N ASP A 341 12.91 30.18 -17.99
CA ASP A 341 13.31 29.36 -19.15
C ASP A 341 14.85 29.16 -19.24
N SER A 342 15.63 30.07 -18.64
CA SER A 342 17.10 29.96 -18.55
C SER A 342 17.57 28.76 -17.71
N GLN A 343 16.74 28.29 -16.79
CA GLN A 343 16.99 27.15 -15.90
C GLN A 343 16.34 25.86 -16.41
N MET A 344 15.57 25.91 -17.51
CA MET A 344 14.91 24.75 -18.07
C MET A 344 15.95 23.77 -18.64
N LEU A 345 15.96 22.56 -18.09
CA LEU A 345 16.79 21.45 -18.55
C LEU A 345 16.05 20.61 -19.58
N VAL A 346 14.76 20.37 -19.36
CA VAL A 346 13.94 19.51 -20.21
C VAL A 346 12.55 20.10 -20.40
N ASN A 347 12.03 20.00 -21.62
CA ASN A 347 10.65 20.31 -21.96
C ASN A 347 10.07 19.19 -22.82
N ASP A 348 9.23 18.35 -22.22
CA ASP A 348 8.61 17.22 -22.90
C ASP A 348 7.14 17.06 -22.46
N LYS A 349 6.41 16.16 -23.13
CA LYS A 349 5.03 15.80 -22.81
C LYS A 349 4.86 15.26 -21.39
N ASN A 350 5.92 14.66 -20.82
CA ASN A 350 5.93 14.11 -19.47
C ASN A 350 6.21 15.17 -18.38
N GLY A 351 6.43 16.43 -18.76
CA GLY A 351 6.64 17.55 -17.85
C GLY A 351 7.86 18.40 -18.23
N THR A 352 8.12 19.42 -17.40
CA THR A 352 9.31 20.27 -17.52
C THR A 352 10.26 20.01 -16.36
N ILE A 353 11.56 19.97 -16.60
CA ILE A 353 12.58 19.86 -15.56
C ILE A 353 13.38 21.15 -15.54
N HIS A 354 13.54 21.75 -14.35
CA HIS A 354 14.28 22.99 -14.14
C HIS A 354 15.42 22.77 -13.15
N ALA A 355 16.59 23.32 -13.44
CA ALA A 355 17.69 23.39 -12.49
C ALA A 355 17.38 24.42 -11.40
N GLY A 356 17.85 24.18 -10.19
CA GLY A 356 17.73 25.12 -9.08
C GLY A 356 18.83 24.95 -8.05
N ILE A 357 18.99 25.97 -7.21
CA ILE A 357 19.92 25.96 -6.09
C ILE A 357 19.13 26.29 -4.84
N LEU A 358 19.09 25.35 -3.90
CA LEU A 358 18.44 25.55 -2.60
C LEU A 358 19.20 26.58 -1.76
N SER A 359 18.53 27.11 -0.73
CA SER A 359 19.13 28.11 0.18
C SER A 359 20.38 27.61 0.91
N ASP A 360 20.54 26.29 1.05
CA ASP A 360 21.72 25.63 1.63
C ASP A 360 22.87 25.42 0.62
N GLY A 361 22.69 25.83 -0.64
CA GLY A 361 23.67 25.67 -1.73
C GLY A 361 23.57 24.35 -2.50
N SER A 362 22.64 23.46 -2.13
CA SER A 362 22.45 22.18 -2.83
C SER A 362 21.87 22.41 -4.22
N HIS A 363 22.47 21.77 -5.23
CA HIS A 363 21.97 21.79 -6.61
C HIS A 363 20.87 20.74 -6.78
N ILE A 364 19.74 21.16 -7.32
CA ILE A 364 18.56 20.32 -7.49
C ILE A 364 17.99 20.43 -8.90
N ALA A 365 17.28 19.38 -9.32
CA ALA A 365 16.48 19.37 -10.54
C ALA A 365 15.01 19.17 -10.13
N VAL A 366 14.16 20.11 -10.53
CA VAL A 366 12.73 20.15 -10.18
C VAL A 366 11.92 19.76 -11.40
N GLN A 367 11.35 18.57 -11.38
CA GLN A 367 10.41 18.09 -12.39
C GLN A 367 8.99 18.52 -12.03
N LYS A 368 8.36 19.27 -12.93
CA LYS A 368 6.96 19.69 -12.83
C LYS A 368 6.06 18.71 -13.57
N VAL A 369 5.18 18.06 -12.83
CA VAL A 369 4.19 17.10 -13.31
C VAL A 369 2.80 17.70 -13.16
N GLN A 370 2.05 17.76 -14.25
CA GLN A 370 0.68 18.24 -14.24
C GLN A 370 -0.26 17.04 -14.14
N CYS A 371 -0.96 16.89 -13.01
CA CYS A 371 -2.02 15.90 -12.84
C CYS A 371 -3.35 16.54 -13.27
N GLU A 372 -4.12 15.89 -14.15
CA GLU A 372 -5.43 16.39 -14.56
C GLU A 372 -6.53 15.90 -13.61
N THR A 373 -6.39 14.66 -13.12
CA THR A 373 -7.35 14.01 -12.23
C THR A 373 -6.73 13.63 -10.88
N GLU A 374 -7.58 13.39 -9.88
CA GLU A 374 -7.13 12.87 -8.58
C GLU A 374 -6.54 11.45 -8.69
N ARG A 375 -6.98 10.66 -9.68
CA ARG A 375 -6.41 9.34 -9.98
C ARG A 375 -4.97 9.46 -10.48
N ASP A 376 -4.72 10.39 -11.40
CA ASP A 376 -3.37 10.67 -11.90
C ASP A 376 -2.44 11.08 -10.76
N LEU A 377 -2.95 11.88 -9.81
CA LEU A 377 -2.19 12.25 -8.63
C LEU A 377 -1.87 11.01 -7.77
N ILE A 378 -2.84 10.14 -7.49
CA ILE A 378 -2.61 8.93 -6.70
C ILE A 378 -1.58 7.99 -7.40
N ASP A 379 -1.70 7.81 -8.71
CA ASP A 379 -0.80 6.95 -9.50
C ASP A 379 0.63 7.49 -9.51
N VAL A 380 0.79 8.80 -9.71
CA VAL A 380 2.08 9.49 -9.62
C VAL A 380 2.71 9.33 -8.24
N LEU A 381 1.92 9.51 -7.17
CA LEU A 381 2.44 9.41 -5.80
C LEU A 381 2.86 7.98 -5.46
N SER A 382 2.12 6.97 -5.91
CA SER A 382 2.48 5.55 -5.77
C SER A 382 3.81 5.24 -6.49
N ARG A 383 4.00 5.77 -7.70
CA ARG A 383 5.28 5.63 -8.43
C ARG A 383 6.44 6.35 -7.73
N ILE A 384 6.21 7.53 -7.16
CA ILE A 384 7.23 8.25 -6.41
C ILE A 384 7.65 7.47 -5.17
N GLU A 385 6.71 6.86 -4.45
CA GLU A 385 7.00 5.98 -3.30
C GLU A 385 7.91 4.82 -3.73
N LEU A 386 7.56 4.13 -4.83
CA LEU A 386 8.36 3.06 -5.39
C LEU A 386 9.78 3.54 -5.75
N ILE A 387 9.91 4.61 -6.53
CA ILE A 387 11.21 5.17 -6.95
C ILE A 387 12.03 5.63 -5.74
N SER A 388 11.39 6.21 -4.72
CA SER A 388 12.07 6.68 -3.51
C SER A 388 12.70 5.56 -2.69
N SER A 389 12.22 4.32 -2.84
CA SER A 389 12.77 3.14 -2.19
C SER A 389 13.98 2.56 -2.91
N VAL A 390 14.20 2.93 -4.18
CA VAL A 390 15.29 2.42 -5.01
C VAL A 390 16.52 3.31 -4.85
N VAL A 391 17.59 2.73 -4.31
CA VAL A 391 18.89 3.40 -4.18
C VAL A 391 19.87 2.73 -5.12
N HIS A 392 20.30 3.44 -6.16
CA HIS A 392 21.27 2.94 -7.13
C HIS A 392 22.25 4.05 -7.54
N ARG A 393 23.54 3.71 -7.71
CA ARG A 393 24.59 4.68 -8.09
C ARG A 393 24.29 5.46 -9.37
N ASN A 394 23.62 4.81 -10.33
CA ASN A 394 23.27 5.37 -11.63
C ASN A 394 21.83 5.91 -11.73
N LEU A 395 21.13 6.03 -10.61
CA LEU A 395 19.80 6.64 -10.52
C LEU A 395 19.88 7.93 -9.70
N ALA A 396 19.35 9.03 -10.24
CA ALA A 396 19.33 10.30 -9.53
C ALA A 396 18.45 10.19 -8.27
N ARG A 397 19.04 10.49 -7.12
CA ARG A 397 18.37 10.36 -5.83
C ARG A 397 17.22 11.35 -5.73
N LEU A 398 16.05 10.85 -5.34
CA LEU A 398 14.91 11.68 -4.98
C LEU A 398 15.20 12.41 -3.66
N VAL A 399 15.24 13.74 -3.70
CA VAL A 399 15.47 14.61 -2.53
C VAL A 399 14.16 14.92 -1.83
N GLY A 400 13.08 15.08 -2.59
CA GLY A 400 11.78 15.44 -2.05
C GLY A 400 10.76 15.81 -3.09
N CYS A 401 9.72 16.47 -2.63
CA CYS A 401 8.53 16.78 -3.43
C CYS A 401 7.81 18.00 -2.87
N CYS A 402 7.03 18.68 -3.70
CA CYS A 402 6.11 19.74 -3.30
C CYS A 402 4.76 19.57 -4.01
N ILE A 403 3.67 19.69 -3.26
CA ILE A 403 2.30 19.62 -3.78
C ILE A 403 1.74 21.03 -3.76
N GLU A 404 1.44 21.59 -4.94
CA GLU A 404 0.82 22.90 -5.04
C GLU A 404 -0.71 22.79 -5.07
N SER A 405 -1.40 23.84 -4.62
CA SER A 405 -2.85 23.94 -4.65
C SER A 405 -3.39 24.10 -6.09
N GLY A 406 -3.36 23.04 -6.90
CA GLY A 406 -3.81 23.13 -8.30
C GLY A 406 -3.56 21.89 -9.17
N SER A 407 -3.33 20.72 -8.57
CA SER A 407 -3.00 19.47 -9.26
C SER A 407 -1.63 19.46 -9.94
N THR A 408 -0.75 20.40 -9.60
CA THR A 408 0.66 20.40 -10.01
C THR A 408 1.51 19.79 -8.91
N LEU A 409 2.27 18.75 -9.25
CA LEU A 409 3.25 18.11 -8.40
C LEU A 409 4.65 18.49 -8.86
N LEU A 410 5.50 18.87 -7.92
CA LEU A 410 6.92 19.13 -8.15
C LEU A 410 7.72 18.02 -7.49
N VAL A 411 8.57 17.36 -8.26
CA VAL A 411 9.43 16.26 -7.81
C VAL A 411 10.88 16.72 -7.88
N VAL A 412 11.61 16.57 -6.78
CA VAL A 412 12.94 17.18 -6.60
C VAL A 412 13.98 16.08 -6.58
N TYR A 413 14.91 16.12 -7.53
CA TYR A 413 16.06 15.22 -7.64
C TYR A 413 17.36 15.98 -7.34
N GLU A 414 18.39 15.23 -6.99
CA GLU A 414 19.75 15.75 -6.91
C GLU A 414 20.26 16.11 -8.33
N TYR A 415 20.83 17.31 -8.50
CA TYR A 415 21.39 17.75 -9.77
C TYR A 415 22.92 17.79 -9.72
N PRO A 416 23.61 16.93 -10.49
CA PRO A 416 25.07 16.87 -10.53
C PRO A 416 25.72 18.09 -11.19
N ALA A 417 26.95 18.39 -10.78
CA ALA A 417 27.69 19.58 -11.22
C ALA A 417 28.05 19.59 -12.72
N ASN A 418 28.25 18.42 -13.36
CA ASN A 418 28.61 18.35 -14.78
C ASN A 418 27.39 18.48 -15.72
N GLY A 419 26.16 18.59 -15.21
CA GLY A 419 24.97 18.82 -16.02
C GLY A 419 24.52 17.63 -16.85
N THR A 420 23.85 17.90 -17.98
CA THR A 420 23.19 16.88 -18.82
C THR A 420 24.13 16.32 -19.91
N LEU A 421 23.95 15.07 -20.29
CA LEU A 421 24.67 14.43 -21.40
C LEU A 421 24.50 15.22 -22.71
N GLU A 422 23.32 15.79 -22.95
CA GLU A 422 23.03 16.65 -24.11
C GLU A 422 24.08 17.75 -24.27
N LYS A 423 24.39 18.47 -23.18
CA LYS A 423 25.36 19.55 -23.19
C LYS A 423 26.73 19.03 -23.59
N HIS A 424 27.15 17.86 -23.11
CA HIS A 424 28.47 17.29 -23.44
C HIS A 424 28.56 16.75 -24.87
N LEU A 425 27.44 16.31 -25.45
CA LEU A 425 27.38 15.88 -26.85
C LEU A 425 27.36 17.09 -27.80
N GLN A 426 26.62 18.16 -27.47
CA GLN A 426 26.47 19.35 -28.33
C GLN A 426 27.62 20.37 -28.22
N TYR A 427 28.22 20.55 -27.03
CA TYR A 427 29.34 21.50 -26.82
C TYR A 427 30.69 21.03 -27.39
N SER A 428 30.74 19.85 -28.02
CA SER A 428 31.90 19.32 -28.74
C SER A 428 32.42 20.22 -29.87
N LYS A 429 31.67 21.27 -30.24
CA LYS A 429 32.00 22.23 -31.31
C LYS A 429 32.88 23.43 -30.87
N GLY A 430 33.36 23.55 -29.61
CA GLY A 430 34.06 24.79 -29.17
C GLY A 430 35.02 24.83 -27.94
N GLN A 431 35.52 23.71 -27.38
CA GLN A 431 36.30 23.53 -26.10
C GLN A 431 35.41 23.32 -24.83
N LYS A 432 35.81 22.66 -23.71
CA LYS A 432 37.10 22.18 -23.15
C LYS A 432 37.08 20.70 -22.67
N PHE A 433 35.94 20.01 -22.82
CA PHE A 433 35.76 18.61 -22.37
C PHE A 433 34.92 17.83 -23.38
N VAL A 434 35.56 17.27 -24.41
CA VAL A 434 34.91 16.41 -25.40
C VAL A 434 34.81 14.99 -24.84
N LEU A 435 33.62 14.38 -24.91
CA LEU A 435 33.47 12.97 -24.58
C LEU A 435 34.10 12.12 -25.69
N ASP A 436 35.25 11.52 -25.38
CA ASP A 436 35.84 10.48 -26.21
C ASP A 436 34.93 9.24 -26.30
N TRP A 437 35.21 8.37 -27.27
CA TRP A 437 34.41 7.17 -27.49
C TRP A 437 34.31 6.27 -26.26
N TYR A 438 35.38 6.15 -25.48
CA TYR A 438 35.40 5.28 -24.31
C TYR A 438 34.44 5.76 -23.23
N LYS A 439 34.42 7.08 -22.95
CA LYS A 439 33.46 7.69 -22.04
C LYS A 439 32.03 7.52 -22.56
N ARG A 440 31.81 7.70 -23.87
CA ARG A 440 30.50 7.48 -24.51
C ARG A 440 30.01 6.04 -24.38
N LEU A 441 30.88 5.05 -24.62
CA LEU A 441 30.57 3.63 -24.45
C LEU A 441 30.28 3.27 -22.99
N ARG A 442 31.07 3.81 -22.05
CA ARG A 442 30.82 3.66 -20.61
C ARG A 442 29.44 4.22 -20.23
N ILE A 443 29.12 5.44 -20.68
CA ILE A 443 27.82 6.08 -20.45
C ILE A 443 26.67 5.21 -20.99
N ALA A 444 26.77 4.75 -22.24
CA ALA A 444 25.76 3.85 -22.84
C ALA A 444 25.59 2.56 -22.03
N THR A 445 26.70 1.98 -21.57
CA THR A 445 26.70 0.75 -20.77
C THR A 445 26.05 0.95 -19.40
N GLU A 446 26.40 2.04 -18.71
CA GLU A 446 25.80 2.38 -17.41
C GLU A 446 24.28 2.60 -17.54
N ILE A 447 23.83 3.28 -18.59
CA ILE A 447 22.39 3.52 -18.87
C ILE A 447 21.65 2.20 -19.14
N ALA A 448 22.17 1.35 -20.03
CA ALA A 448 21.55 0.06 -20.33
C ALA A 448 21.45 -0.83 -19.07
N SER A 449 22.48 -0.81 -18.23
CA SER A 449 22.55 -1.62 -17.01
C SER A 449 21.51 -1.21 -15.98
N ILE A 450 21.33 0.09 -15.73
CA ILE A 450 20.31 0.55 -14.78
C ILE A 450 18.90 0.35 -15.33
N LEU A 451 18.68 0.48 -16.64
CA LEU A 451 17.38 0.15 -17.23
C LEU A 451 17.05 -1.34 -17.09
N ALA A 452 18.02 -2.23 -17.34
CA ALA A 452 17.86 -3.66 -17.11
C ALA A 452 17.58 -3.98 -15.64
N TYR A 453 18.30 -3.35 -14.71
CA TYR A 453 18.06 -3.51 -13.27
C TYR A 453 16.63 -3.11 -12.89
N MET A 454 16.16 -1.94 -13.35
CA MET A 454 14.81 -1.45 -13.05
C MET A 454 13.71 -2.36 -13.60
N GLN A 455 13.92 -2.95 -14.79
CA GLN A 455 12.91 -3.79 -15.45
C GLN A 455 12.89 -5.25 -14.98
N TYR A 456 14.02 -5.81 -14.53
CA TYR A 456 14.15 -7.24 -14.26
C TYR A 456 14.44 -7.58 -12.79
N GLU A 457 15.08 -6.70 -12.03
CA GLU A 457 15.51 -6.97 -10.65
C GLU A 457 14.61 -6.30 -9.59
N ILE A 458 13.76 -5.34 -10.00
CA ILE A 458 12.81 -4.66 -9.12
C ILE A 458 11.41 -5.25 -9.31
N ALA A 459 10.71 -5.53 -8.21
CA ALA A 459 9.33 -6.00 -8.21
C ALA A 459 8.42 -5.00 -7.47
N PRO A 460 7.41 -4.40 -8.13
CA PRO A 460 7.09 -4.52 -9.56
C PRO A 460 8.14 -3.83 -10.48
N PRO A 461 8.28 -4.28 -11.74
CA PRO A 461 9.20 -3.66 -12.70
C PRO A 461 8.94 -2.16 -12.87
N ILE A 462 10.03 -1.38 -12.89
CA ILE A 462 9.99 0.05 -13.15
C ILE A 462 10.44 0.29 -14.58
N PHE A 463 9.53 0.84 -15.40
CA PHE A 463 9.86 1.29 -16.74
C PHE A 463 10.03 2.81 -16.73
N HIS A 464 11.04 3.31 -17.43
CA HIS A 464 11.33 4.74 -17.44
C HIS A 464 10.34 5.52 -18.31
N HIS A 465 9.97 4.99 -19.48
CA HIS A 465 9.01 5.54 -20.46
C HIS A 465 9.21 7.03 -20.81
N GLY A 466 10.43 7.52 -20.66
CA GLY A 466 10.78 8.94 -20.79
C GLY A 466 12.24 9.18 -21.17
N LEU A 467 13.01 8.12 -21.44
CA LEU A 467 14.43 8.21 -21.81
C LEU A 467 14.62 8.55 -23.29
N LYS A 468 13.77 9.42 -23.83
CA LYS A 468 13.83 9.80 -25.26
C LYS A 468 15.07 10.61 -25.60
N LEU A 469 15.72 11.21 -24.61
CA LEU A 469 16.71 12.27 -24.82
C LEU A 469 17.84 12.22 -23.80
N SER A 470 19.05 12.57 -24.26
CA SER A 470 20.22 12.81 -23.41
C SER A 470 20.01 13.89 -22.33
N ASP A 471 18.95 14.68 -22.41
CA ASP A 471 18.59 15.72 -21.44
C ASP A 471 18.21 15.15 -20.05
N TYR A 472 17.68 13.92 -20.01
CA TYR A 472 17.30 13.21 -18.78
C TYR A 472 18.47 12.51 -18.09
N VAL A 473 19.63 12.44 -18.76
CA VAL A 473 20.85 11.79 -18.28
C VAL A 473 21.77 12.84 -17.69
N PHE A 474 21.94 12.84 -16.37
CA PHE A 474 22.91 13.69 -15.71
C PHE A 474 24.27 13.00 -15.61
N LEU A 475 25.34 13.79 -15.61
CA LEU A 475 26.69 13.30 -15.44
C LEU A 475 27.25 13.83 -14.11
N ASP A 476 27.78 12.93 -13.29
CA ASP A 476 28.50 13.30 -12.06
C ASP A 476 29.93 13.77 -12.37
N VAL A 477 30.67 14.17 -11.33
CA VAL A 477 32.03 14.74 -11.44
C VAL A 477 32.99 13.84 -12.22
N ASP A 478 32.83 12.53 -12.14
CA ASP A 478 33.63 11.50 -12.80
C ASP A 478 33.06 11.03 -14.16
N PHE A 479 32.05 11.74 -14.68
CA PHE A 479 31.23 11.36 -15.84
C PHE A 479 30.46 10.04 -15.66
N SER A 480 30.19 9.63 -14.41
CA SER A 480 29.21 8.57 -14.15
C SER A 480 27.80 9.07 -14.43
N VAL A 481 26.96 8.15 -14.89
CA VAL A 481 25.57 8.42 -15.26
C VAL A 481 24.71 8.54 -14.00
N LYS A 482 23.79 9.51 -13.96
CA LYS A 482 22.63 9.53 -13.07
C LYS A 482 21.37 9.79 -13.87
N ILE A 483 20.53 8.77 -14.02
CA ILE A 483 19.26 8.89 -14.76
C ILE A 483 18.22 9.63 -13.90
N SER A 484 17.50 10.56 -14.49
CA SER A 484 16.45 11.34 -13.85
C SER A 484 15.18 11.37 -14.70
N GLY A 485 14.08 11.88 -14.14
CA GLY A 485 12.88 12.18 -14.93
C GLY A 485 12.13 10.96 -15.43
N LEU A 486 12.01 9.92 -14.59
CA LEU A 486 11.10 8.81 -14.86
C LEU A 486 9.71 9.32 -15.25
N ALA A 487 9.03 8.62 -16.15
CA ALA A 487 7.65 8.92 -16.50
C ALA A 487 6.74 8.60 -15.30
N LEU A 488 6.32 9.66 -14.61
CA LEU A 488 5.50 9.55 -13.41
C LEU A 488 4.01 9.40 -13.73
N LEU A 489 3.59 9.80 -14.93
CA LEU A 489 2.23 9.59 -15.44
C LEU A 489 2.24 8.43 -16.44
N SER A 490 1.38 7.43 -16.22
CA SER A 490 1.04 6.51 -17.31
C SER A 490 0.11 7.26 -18.25
N SER A 491 0.46 7.41 -19.52
CA SER A 491 -0.50 7.80 -20.57
C SER A 491 -1.52 6.67 -20.74
N GLY A 492 -2.44 6.54 -19.79
CA GLY A 492 -3.43 5.48 -19.69
C GLY A 492 -4.84 6.01 -19.84
N CYS A 493 -5.11 6.88 -20.82
CA CYS A 493 -6.48 7.19 -21.19
C CYS A 493 -6.57 7.71 -22.63
N GLY A 494 -7.02 6.85 -23.56
CA GLY A 494 -7.52 7.29 -24.88
C GLY A 494 -7.00 6.50 -26.08
N ASP A 495 -7.82 5.56 -26.53
CA ASP A 495 -8.01 5.17 -27.94
C ASP A 495 -6.84 4.51 -28.70
N GLY A 496 -6.91 3.18 -28.83
CA GLY A 496 -6.93 2.49 -30.13
C GLY A 496 -5.82 2.65 -31.18
N HIS A 497 -4.78 3.46 -30.99
CA HIS A 497 -3.72 3.67 -31.97
C HIS A 497 -2.33 3.86 -31.34
N ASN A 498 -1.57 2.77 -31.36
CA ASN A 498 -0.10 2.63 -31.35
C ASN A 498 0.75 3.89 -31.08
N ASN A 499 1.25 4.00 -29.85
CA ASN A 499 2.62 4.43 -29.59
C ASN A 499 3.08 3.74 -28.30
N TYR A 500 3.73 2.58 -28.46
CA TYR A 500 4.33 1.85 -27.36
C TYR A 500 5.47 2.71 -26.78
N GLU A 501 5.25 3.32 -25.60
CA GLU A 501 6.35 3.77 -24.75
C GLU A 501 7.19 2.53 -24.42
N ASN A 502 8.39 2.47 -25.00
CA ASN A 502 9.25 1.31 -24.92
C ASN A 502 10.68 1.76 -24.68
N ASP A 503 11.19 1.51 -23.47
CA ASP A 503 12.53 1.89 -23.04
C ASP A 503 13.62 1.36 -23.98
N VAL A 504 13.41 0.21 -24.63
CA VAL A 504 14.37 -0.36 -25.59
C VAL A 504 14.43 0.50 -26.86
N TYR A 505 13.28 0.94 -27.36
CA TYR A 505 13.23 1.84 -28.52
C TYR A 505 13.86 3.20 -28.20
N ASP A 506 13.49 3.79 -27.05
CA ASP A 506 14.01 5.08 -26.60
C ASP A 506 15.53 5.01 -26.37
N PHE A 507 16.04 3.90 -25.80
CA PHE A 507 17.47 3.65 -25.68
C PHE A 507 18.16 3.54 -27.04
N GLY A 508 17.50 2.97 -28.06
CA GLY A 508 18.00 2.96 -29.43
C GLY A 508 18.23 4.36 -30.01
N LEU A 509 17.31 5.30 -29.74
CA LEU A 509 17.48 6.71 -30.12
C LEU A 509 18.65 7.36 -29.38
N LEU A 510 18.78 7.08 -28.08
CA LEU A 510 19.86 7.59 -27.25
C LEU A 510 21.23 7.08 -27.70
N LEU A 511 21.34 5.81 -28.12
CA LEU A 511 22.58 5.28 -28.70
C LEU A 511 22.98 6.02 -29.98
N LEU A 512 22.02 6.33 -30.86
CA LEU A 512 22.30 7.12 -32.06
C LEU A 512 22.74 8.55 -31.72
N GLU A 513 22.14 9.16 -30.70
CA GLU A 513 22.55 10.47 -30.19
C GLU A 513 23.98 10.42 -29.62
N ILE A 514 24.33 9.38 -28.86
CA ILE A 514 25.69 9.18 -28.33
C ILE A 514 26.70 8.99 -29.48
N ILE A 515 26.39 8.21 -30.51
CA ILE A 515 27.29 7.98 -31.66
C ILE A 515 27.50 9.25 -32.47
N SER A 516 26.44 10.03 -32.70
CA SER A 516 26.46 11.17 -33.62
C SER A 516 26.75 12.52 -32.99
N GLY A 517 26.60 12.62 -31.67
CA GLY A 517 26.64 13.89 -30.94
C GLY A 517 25.47 14.83 -31.23
N ASN A 518 24.43 14.37 -31.93
CA ASN A 518 23.27 15.19 -32.30
C ASN A 518 21.94 14.54 -31.87
N LYS A 519 20.95 15.38 -31.57
CA LYS A 519 19.61 14.97 -31.13
C LYS A 519 18.81 14.40 -32.31
N TYR A 520 18.54 13.09 -32.28
CA TYR A 520 17.74 12.38 -33.30
C TYR A 520 16.28 12.22 -32.89
N THR A 521 15.57 13.31 -32.61
CA THR A 521 14.15 13.27 -32.21
C THR A 521 13.17 13.05 -33.36
N ASN A 522 13.54 13.37 -34.60
CA ASN A 522 12.59 13.42 -35.72
C ASN A 522 13.04 12.71 -37.02
N MET A 523 14.22 12.07 -37.06
CA MET A 523 14.73 11.40 -38.28
C MET A 523 15.55 10.11 -38.01
N PRO A 524 15.06 9.15 -37.21
CA PRO A 524 15.74 7.87 -37.03
C PRO A 524 15.83 7.04 -38.32
N THR A 525 14.89 7.22 -39.26
CA THR A 525 14.87 6.53 -40.56
C THR A 525 16.09 6.82 -41.42
N VAL A 526 16.54 8.08 -41.47
CA VAL A 526 17.73 8.47 -42.24
C VAL A 526 19.00 7.85 -41.63
N ALA A 527 19.10 7.85 -40.30
CA ALA A 527 20.22 7.20 -39.63
C ALA A 527 20.22 5.69 -39.91
N LEU A 528 19.07 5.03 -39.79
CA LEU A 528 18.90 3.61 -40.09
C LEU A 528 19.25 3.27 -41.55
N GLU A 529 18.82 4.08 -42.51
CA GLU A 529 19.18 3.89 -43.93
C GLU A 529 20.69 3.99 -44.15
N LYS A 530 21.33 5.01 -43.56
CA LYS A 530 22.78 5.20 -43.67
C LYS A 530 23.55 4.04 -43.03
N ILE A 531 23.16 3.58 -41.84
CA ILE A 531 23.75 2.40 -41.19
C ILE A 531 23.59 1.16 -42.07
N LYS A 532 22.38 0.87 -42.56
CA LYS A 532 22.10 -0.28 -43.43
C LYS A 532 22.84 -0.23 -44.76
N SER A 533 23.10 0.97 -45.28
CA SER A 533 23.88 1.18 -46.51
C SER A 533 25.40 1.12 -46.31
N GLY A 534 25.87 0.86 -45.08
CA GLY A 534 27.30 0.80 -44.76
C GLY A 534 27.99 2.15 -44.70
N LYS A 535 27.24 3.24 -44.49
CA LYS A 535 27.72 4.63 -44.45
C LYS A 535 27.67 5.21 -43.03
N LEU A 536 28.09 4.42 -42.04
CA LEU A 536 28.03 4.80 -40.63
C LEU A 536 28.89 6.04 -40.35
N GLU A 537 30.03 6.18 -41.03
CA GLU A 537 30.95 7.31 -40.93
C GLU A 537 30.29 8.67 -41.20
N GLU A 538 29.21 8.71 -41.98
CA GLU A 538 28.47 9.95 -42.25
C GLU A 538 27.56 10.37 -41.08
N ILE A 539 27.38 9.51 -40.08
CA ILE A 539 26.52 9.71 -38.91
C ILE A 539 27.36 9.94 -37.65
N VAL A 540 28.53 9.29 -37.57
CA VAL A 540 29.42 9.38 -36.41
C VAL A 540 29.81 10.84 -36.16
N ASP A 541 29.80 11.22 -34.88
CA ASP A 541 30.19 12.55 -34.44
C ASP A 541 31.59 12.92 -34.99
N PRO A 542 31.72 14.03 -35.73
CA PRO A 542 33.01 14.47 -36.26
C PRO A 542 34.08 14.63 -35.18
N SER A 543 33.70 14.95 -33.93
CA SER A 543 34.63 15.09 -32.81
C SER A 543 35.28 13.78 -32.37
N LEU A 544 34.76 12.64 -32.82
CA LEU A 544 35.35 11.31 -32.59
C LEU A 544 36.42 10.96 -33.63
N SER A 545 36.68 11.80 -34.65
CA SER A 545 37.66 11.54 -35.72
C SER A 545 37.62 10.10 -36.24
N TYR A 546 36.44 9.63 -36.71
CA TYR A 546 36.17 8.21 -37.02
C TYR A 546 37.29 7.51 -37.80
N HIS A 547 37.81 8.14 -38.85
CA HIS A 547 38.85 7.56 -39.70
C HIS A 547 40.24 7.48 -39.04
N GLU A 548 40.50 8.26 -37.99
CA GLU A 548 41.75 8.27 -37.24
C GLU A 548 41.73 7.25 -36.08
N GLN A 549 40.59 6.60 -35.84
CA GLN A 549 40.43 5.66 -34.75
C GLN A 549 41.04 4.27 -35.05
N PRO A 550 41.57 3.57 -34.01
CA PRO A 550 42.00 2.19 -34.15
C PRO A 550 40.89 1.30 -34.71
N ILE A 551 41.26 0.26 -35.46
CA ILE A 551 40.31 -0.70 -36.08
C ILE A 551 39.32 -1.23 -35.03
N THR A 552 39.83 -1.66 -33.88
CA THR A 552 39.02 -2.15 -32.76
C THR A 552 37.97 -1.16 -32.30
N ARG A 553 38.28 0.14 -32.31
CA ARG A 553 37.32 1.18 -31.89
C ARG A 553 36.25 1.42 -32.95
N ARG A 554 36.60 1.35 -34.23
CA ARG A 554 35.63 1.42 -35.33
C ARG A 554 34.67 0.23 -35.28
N GLU A 555 35.18 -0.97 -35.05
CA GLU A 555 34.36 -2.18 -34.84
C GLU A 555 33.42 -2.04 -33.64
N GLN A 556 33.89 -1.44 -32.53
CA GLN A 556 33.02 -1.13 -31.38
C GLN A 556 31.90 -0.14 -31.78
N ILE A 557 32.22 0.93 -32.51
CA ILE A 557 31.23 1.92 -32.99
C ILE A 557 30.19 1.26 -33.90
N GLU A 558 30.64 0.41 -34.83
CA GLU A 558 29.77 -0.36 -35.72
C GLU A 558 28.85 -1.32 -34.95
N THR A 559 29.38 -2.02 -33.96
CA THR A 559 28.60 -2.94 -33.13
C THR A 559 27.55 -2.19 -32.30
N VAL A 560 27.90 -1.03 -31.71
CA VAL A 560 26.92 -0.21 -30.97
C VAL A 560 25.86 0.38 -31.91
N ALA A 561 26.21 0.73 -33.15
CA ALA A 561 25.24 1.18 -34.16
C ALA A 561 24.28 0.05 -34.60
N ASP A 562 24.77 -1.19 -34.67
CA ASP A 562 23.92 -2.38 -34.90
C ASP A 562 22.95 -2.61 -33.73
N ILE A 563 23.44 -2.54 -32.49
CA ILE A 563 22.58 -2.62 -31.28
C ILE A 563 21.49 -1.54 -31.34
N ALA A 564 21.85 -0.29 -31.67
CA ALA A 564 20.89 0.80 -31.82
C ALA A 564 19.84 0.49 -32.89
N THR A 565 20.27 -0.06 -34.03
CA THR A 565 19.39 -0.46 -35.14
C THR A 565 18.41 -1.56 -34.71
N ARG A 566 18.90 -2.58 -33.99
CA ARG A 566 18.06 -3.64 -33.45
C ARG A 566 17.06 -3.14 -32.42
N CYS A 567 17.48 -2.24 -31.52
CA CYS A 567 16.60 -1.58 -30.55
C CYS A 567 15.45 -0.82 -31.24
N LEU A 568 15.76 -0.08 -32.31
CA LEU A 568 14.76 0.69 -33.06
C LEU A 568 13.80 -0.17 -33.89
N LEU A 569 14.29 -1.29 -34.46
CA LEU A 569 13.48 -2.17 -35.31
C LEU A 569 12.66 -3.19 -34.54
N PHE A 570 13.21 -3.73 -33.45
CA PHE A 570 12.64 -4.87 -32.73
C PHE A 570 12.26 -4.56 -31.27
N GLY A 571 12.62 -3.37 -30.76
CA GLY A 571 12.26 -2.94 -29.41
C GLY A 571 10.74 -2.95 -29.23
N ALA A 572 9.99 -2.30 -30.12
CA ALA A 572 8.53 -2.20 -30.06
C ALA A 572 7.80 -3.56 -30.06
N ASP A 573 8.40 -4.59 -30.67
CA ASP A 573 7.86 -5.95 -30.74
C ASP A 573 8.19 -6.81 -29.50
N ALA A 574 8.88 -6.25 -28.48
CA ALA A 574 9.40 -6.94 -27.30
C ALA A 574 10.30 -8.16 -27.60
N LYS A 575 10.90 -8.22 -28.79
CA LYS A 575 11.81 -9.30 -29.21
C LYS A 575 13.21 -9.18 -28.62
N ILE A 576 13.56 -7.99 -28.14
CA ILE A 576 14.85 -7.68 -27.52
C ILE A 576 14.56 -7.00 -26.19
N GLY A 577 15.08 -7.56 -25.10
CA GLY A 577 14.97 -6.99 -23.76
C GLY A 577 16.18 -6.13 -23.41
N MET A 578 16.01 -5.26 -22.42
CA MET A 578 17.11 -4.39 -21.98
C MET A 578 18.27 -5.14 -21.33
N ILE A 579 17.97 -6.31 -20.74
CA ILE A 579 18.98 -7.21 -20.20
C ILE A 579 19.95 -7.74 -21.26
N ASP A 580 19.47 -8.01 -22.49
CA ASP A 580 20.30 -8.53 -23.57
C ASP A 580 21.22 -7.45 -24.13
N VAL A 581 20.65 -6.27 -24.37
CA VAL A 581 21.39 -5.08 -24.82
C VAL A 581 22.46 -4.67 -23.80
N ALA A 582 22.14 -4.69 -22.50
CA ALA A 582 23.10 -4.39 -21.44
C ALA A 582 24.26 -5.40 -21.44
N LYS A 583 23.99 -6.70 -21.58
CA LYS A 583 25.02 -7.74 -21.67
C LYS A 583 25.97 -7.53 -22.85
N GLU A 584 25.42 -7.22 -24.03
CA GLU A 584 26.22 -6.94 -25.22
C GLU A 584 27.13 -5.71 -25.03
N LEU A 585 26.59 -4.60 -24.53
CA LEU A 585 27.38 -3.38 -24.27
C LEU A 585 28.48 -3.60 -23.23
N VAL A 586 28.20 -4.34 -22.16
CA VAL A 586 29.20 -4.72 -21.15
C VAL A 586 30.32 -5.56 -21.77
N HIS A 587 29.98 -6.48 -22.68
CA HIS A 587 30.98 -7.28 -23.38
C HIS A 587 31.91 -6.42 -24.23
N ILE A 588 31.34 -5.53 -25.06
CA ILE A 588 32.06 -4.58 -25.91
C ILE A 588 32.99 -3.68 -25.09
N ALA A 589 32.51 -3.20 -23.93
CA ALA A 589 33.29 -2.37 -23.03
C ALA A 589 34.48 -3.11 -22.39
N LYS A 590 34.32 -4.40 -22.04
CA LYS A 590 35.39 -5.22 -21.45
C LYS A 590 36.50 -5.55 -22.45
N GLU A 591 36.16 -5.82 -23.71
CA GLU A 591 37.16 -6.13 -24.74
C GLU A 591 38.12 -4.96 -25.02
N GLY A 592 37.64 -3.72 -24.85
CA GLY A 592 38.46 -2.51 -25.01
C GLY A 592 39.36 -2.15 -23.83
N ASN A 593 39.16 -2.74 -22.64
CA ASN A 593 39.69 -2.20 -21.38
C ASN A 593 40.96 -2.88 -20.85
N LYS A 594 41.67 -3.69 -21.65
CA LYS A 594 42.92 -4.37 -21.24
C LYS A 594 44.08 -3.45 -20.81
N LYS A 595 43.91 -2.12 -20.72
CA LYS A 595 44.93 -1.13 -20.29
C LYS A 595 44.40 0.10 -19.49
N GLY A 596 43.40 -0.04 -18.61
CA GLY A 596 42.99 1.04 -17.69
C GLY A 596 42.50 0.52 -16.34
N PRO A 597 42.64 1.28 -15.22
CA PRO A 597 42.40 0.74 -13.88
C PRO A 597 40.91 0.56 -13.56
N GLU A 598 40.64 -0.61 -12.97
CA GLU A 598 39.49 -1.02 -12.13
C GLU A 598 38.08 -0.57 -12.54
N PHE A 599 37.44 -1.39 -13.37
CA PHE A 599 35.98 -1.49 -13.53
C PHE A 599 35.33 -2.45 -12.50
N GLU A 600 36.05 -2.86 -11.45
CA GLU A 600 35.64 -3.99 -10.60
C GLU A 600 34.58 -3.63 -9.54
N GLU A 601 34.38 -2.35 -9.20
CA GLU A 601 33.44 -1.98 -8.12
C GLU A 601 31.97 -1.83 -8.56
N THR A 602 31.67 -1.81 -9.87
CA THR A 602 30.27 -1.82 -10.36
C THR A 602 29.56 -3.16 -10.23
N PHE A 603 30.34 -4.24 -10.13
CA PHE A 603 29.85 -5.58 -10.45
C PHE A 603 29.61 -6.45 -9.21
N SER A 604 30.24 -6.14 -8.08
CA SER A 604 30.23 -7.04 -6.92
C SER A 604 28.97 -6.99 -6.05
N ASN A 605 28.05 -6.03 -6.26
CA ASN A 605 26.89 -5.84 -5.36
C ASN A 605 25.52 -6.14 -5.99
N SER A 606 25.45 -6.61 -7.23
CA SER A 606 24.18 -7.02 -7.87
C SER A 606 24.09 -8.55 -7.99
N SER A 607 22.97 -9.12 -7.55
CA SER A 607 22.57 -10.53 -7.69
C SER A 607 22.73 -11.09 -9.12
N LEU A 608 22.79 -10.20 -10.11
CA LEU A 608 22.95 -10.48 -11.52
C LEU A 608 24.25 -11.23 -11.86
N LEU A 609 25.34 -11.08 -11.09
CA LEU A 609 26.58 -11.86 -11.30
C LEU A 609 26.62 -13.19 -10.52
N GLN A 610 25.86 -13.34 -9.43
CA GLN A 610 25.77 -14.63 -8.74
C GLN A 610 25.10 -15.69 -9.62
N MET A 611 24.15 -15.30 -10.48
CA MET A 611 23.57 -16.20 -11.50
C MET A 611 24.52 -16.52 -12.67
N ILE A 612 25.53 -15.67 -12.94
CA ILE A 612 26.45 -15.84 -14.07
C ILE A 612 27.63 -16.76 -13.72
N SER A 613 27.89 -17.05 -12.43
CA SER A 613 28.96 -17.96 -12.00
C SER A 613 28.63 -19.46 -12.06
N MET A 614 27.38 -19.83 -12.37
CA MET A 614 26.97 -21.23 -12.49
C MET A 614 26.88 -21.66 -13.95
N SER A 615 28.02 -22.05 -14.52
CA SER A 615 28.07 -22.82 -15.77
C SER A 615 27.64 -24.27 -15.48
N PRO A 616 26.72 -24.87 -16.27
CA PRO A 616 26.31 -26.25 -16.06
C PRO A 616 27.20 -27.20 -16.87
N ASP A 617 28.40 -27.50 -16.38
CA ASP A 617 29.24 -28.57 -16.93
C ASP A 617 29.82 -29.43 -15.80
N SER A 618 28.97 -30.32 -15.24
CA SER A 618 29.38 -31.65 -14.76
C SER A 618 28.18 -32.42 -14.23
N ILE A 619 27.34 -32.95 -15.13
CA ILE A 619 26.55 -34.14 -14.80
C ILE A 619 27.39 -35.34 -15.24
N HIS A 620 27.99 -36.00 -14.26
CA HIS A 620 28.53 -37.35 -14.41
C HIS A 620 27.41 -38.34 -14.72
N VAL A 621 27.68 -39.25 -15.66
CA VAL A 621 27.07 -40.57 -15.76
C VAL A 621 28.15 -41.53 -16.29
N PRO A 622 28.20 -42.81 -15.87
CA PRO A 622 27.61 -43.46 -14.70
C PRO A 622 28.63 -43.75 -13.57
#